data_AF-A0A9D2CK61-F1
#
_entry.id   AF-A0A9D2CK61-F1
#
_cell.length_a   1.000
_cell.length_b   1.000
_cell.length_c   1.000
_cell.angle_alpha   90.00
_cell.angle_beta   90.00
_cell.angle_gamma   90.00
#
_symmetry.space_group_name_H-M   'P 1'
#
loop_
_entity.id
_entity.type
_entity.pdbx_description
1 polymer ?
#
loop_
_entity_poly.entity_id
_entity_poly.type
_entity_poly.pdbx_seq_one_letter_code
_entity_poly.pdbx_strand_id
1 'polypeptide(L)'
;MTKKLLSLLLPLTFLCFASCEEDESVDPSLMPAATTVGANTFGCLIDGWVYTSGRFGLPKVTDESTPDESCLVIVAPVGIFNQSIRLTLQNPVEGTTCACTIESAPDIRETGQAFITRRRGQVLSGTFSGERVTEGRFDLLRTDLDLGEVPVE
;
A
#
# COMPACT_ATOMS: atom_id res chain seq x y z
N MET A 1 -11.89 -52.63 -0.43
CA MET A 1 -10.49 -52.36 -0.01
C MET A 1 -10.12 -50.93 -0.42
N THR A 2 -10.56 -49.91 0.33
CA THR A 2 -10.36 -48.49 -0.05
C THR A 2 -10.34 -47.60 1.20
N LYS A 3 -9.46 -47.93 2.17
CA LYS A 3 -9.22 -47.09 3.37
C LYS A 3 -7.76 -46.65 3.54
N LYS A 4 -6.88 -46.99 2.60
CA LYS A 4 -5.44 -46.67 2.69
C LYS A 4 -5.02 -45.42 1.91
N LEU A 5 -5.88 -44.86 1.04
CA LEU A 5 -5.53 -43.65 0.28
C LEU A 5 -5.73 -42.35 1.09
N LEU A 6 -6.67 -42.32 2.04
CA LEU A 6 -6.97 -41.11 2.82
C LEU A 6 -5.90 -40.82 3.91
N SER A 7 -5.13 -41.84 4.32
CA SER A 7 -4.10 -41.70 5.36
C SER A 7 -2.80 -41.07 4.86
N LEU A 8 -2.61 -40.94 3.53
CA LEU A 8 -1.37 -40.43 2.94
C LEU A 8 -1.43 -38.93 2.57
N LEU A 9 -2.62 -38.32 2.57
CA LEU A 9 -2.82 -36.89 2.29
C LEU A 9 -2.65 -36.00 3.53
N LEU A 10 -2.87 -36.55 4.72
CA LEU A 10 -2.78 -35.83 6.00
C LEU A 10 -1.35 -35.45 6.46
N PRO A 11 -0.27 -36.24 6.21
CA PRO A 11 1.07 -35.84 6.60
C PRO A 11 1.70 -34.84 5.62
N LEU A 12 1.21 -34.72 4.38
CA LEU A 12 1.75 -33.80 3.38
C LEU A 12 1.31 -32.35 3.64
N THR A 13 0.11 -32.15 4.20
CA THR A 13 -0.39 -30.82 4.58
C THR A 13 0.30 -30.24 5.81
N PHE A 14 0.93 -31.08 6.64
CA PHE A 14 1.63 -30.63 7.85
C PHE A 14 3.06 -30.14 7.56
N LEU A 15 3.66 -30.54 6.44
CA LEU A 15 5.01 -30.09 6.02
C LEU A 15 5.03 -28.68 5.41
N CYS A 16 3.89 -28.13 4.99
CA CYS A 16 3.82 -26.76 4.43
C CYS A 16 3.75 -25.65 5.49
N PHE A 17 3.56 -25.99 6.78
CA PHE A 17 3.54 -25.02 7.87
C PHE A 17 4.92 -24.86 8.55
N ALA A 18 5.93 -25.60 8.10
CA ALA A 18 7.27 -25.54 8.66
C ALA A 18 8.12 -24.51 7.90
N SER A 19 8.34 -23.38 8.59
CA SER A 19 9.45 -22.44 8.42
C SER A 19 9.37 -21.46 7.24
N CYS A 20 8.63 -20.37 7.44
CA CYS A 20 9.26 -19.06 7.23
C CYS A 20 9.96 -18.72 8.56
N GLU A 21 11.21 -19.16 8.72
CA GLU A 21 12.08 -18.60 9.75
C GLU A 21 12.31 -17.12 9.41
N GLU A 22 11.90 -16.23 10.31
CA GLU A 22 12.22 -14.82 10.17
C GLU A 22 13.73 -14.65 10.36
N ASP A 23 14.37 -14.00 9.39
CA ASP A 23 15.82 -13.77 9.42
C ASP A 23 16.15 -12.72 10.48
N GLU A 24 16.47 -13.17 11.69
CA GLU A 24 16.86 -12.32 12.83
C GLU A 24 18.26 -11.70 12.70
N SER A 25 19.01 -12.00 11.62
CA SER A 25 20.32 -11.38 11.38
C SER A 25 20.21 -9.94 10.87
N VAL A 26 19.02 -9.54 10.45
CA VAL A 26 18.75 -8.21 9.91
C VAL A 26 18.41 -7.27 11.06
N ASP A 27 19.21 -6.23 11.25
CA ASP A 27 18.90 -5.14 12.18
C ASP A 27 17.54 -4.52 11.79
N PRO A 28 16.48 -4.67 12.61
CA PRO A 28 15.13 -4.21 12.27
C PRO A 28 15.02 -2.68 12.23
N SER A 29 16.05 -1.94 12.68
CA SER A 29 16.13 -0.49 12.49
C SER A 29 16.53 -0.10 11.06
N LEU A 30 17.15 -1.03 10.31
CA LEU A 30 17.45 -0.89 8.90
C LEU A 30 16.26 -1.42 8.09
N MET A 31 15.59 -0.52 7.38
CA MET A 31 14.50 -0.96 6.52
C MET A 31 15.06 -1.88 5.40
N PRO A 32 14.36 -2.98 5.06
CA PRO A 32 14.83 -3.91 4.02
C PRO A 32 14.91 -3.22 2.66
N ALA A 33 15.82 -3.67 1.78
CA ALA A 33 16.10 -3.00 0.49
C ALA A 33 14.83 -2.73 -0.35
N ALA A 34 13.80 -3.57 -0.26
CA ALA A 34 12.51 -3.37 -0.93
C ALA A 34 11.85 -2.02 -0.62
N THR A 35 12.04 -1.46 0.59
CA THR A 35 11.46 -0.17 0.99
C THR A 35 12.25 1.03 0.47
N THR A 36 13.40 0.81 -0.17
CA THR A 36 14.19 1.87 -0.81
C THR A 36 13.81 2.16 -2.24
N VAL A 37 13.11 1.24 -2.89
CA VAL A 37 12.70 1.36 -4.30
C VAL A 37 11.25 1.82 -4.42
N GLY A 38 10.37 1.60 -3.44
CA GLY A 38 8.94 1.86 -3.56
C GLY A 38 8.28 0.79 -4.44
N ALA A 39 7.66 -0.20 -3.82
CA ALA A 39 7.19 -1.41 -4.50
C ALA A 39 5.93 -1.21 -5.38
N ASN A 40 5.40 0.01 -5.47
CA ASN A 40 4.12 0.35 -6.10
C ASN A 40 2.96 -0.53 -5.58
N THR A 41 2.91 -0.67 -4.26
CA THR A 41 1.89 -1.45 -3.57
C THR A 41 0.91 -0.56 -2.83
N PHE A 42 -0.35 -0.96 -2.83
CA PHE A 42 -1.42 -0.35 -2.06
C PHE A 42 -2.38 -1.44 -1.62
N GLY A 43 -2.78 -1.42 -0.35
CA GLY A 43 -3.88 -2.25 0.12
C GLY A 43 -4.45 -1.81 1.46
N CYS A 44 -5.65 -2.27 1.76
CA CYS A 44 -6.34 -2.04 3.02
C CYS A 44 -7.41 -3.11 3.26
N LEU A 45 -7.94 -3.12 4.49
CA LEU A 45 -9.17 -3.82 4.82
C LEU A 45 -10.34 -2.84 4.76
N ILE A 46 -11.44 -3.23 4.13
CA ILE A 46 -12.72 -2.50 4.20
C ILE A 46 -13.75 -3.48 4.74
N ASP A 47 -14.29 -3.20 5.92
CA ASP A 47 -15.20 -4.11 6.63
C ASP A 47 -14.65 -5.55 6.75
N GLY A 48 -13.33 -5.68 6.94
CA GLY A 48 -12.62 -6.96 7.04
C GLY A 48 -12.29 -7.65 5.71
N TRP A 49 -12.66 -7.07 4.57
CA TRP A 49 -12.31 -7.59 3.23
C TRP A 49 -11.06 -6.92 2.68
N VAL A 50 -10.18 -7.71 2.06
CA VAL A 50 -8.91 -7.23 1.50
C VAL A 50 -9.12 -6.57 0.14
N TYR A 51 -8.64 -5.34 0.01
CA TYR A 51 -8.56 -4.59 -1.24
C TYR A 51 -7.10 -4.27 -1.54
N THR A 52 -6.63 -4.64 -2.73
CA THR A 52 -5.23 -4.43 -3.16
C THR A 52 -5.17 -4.01 -4.61
N SER A 53 -4.24 -3.11 -4.95
CA SER A 53 -4.16 -2.59 -6.32
C SER A 53 -3.60 -3.58 -7.34
N GLY A 54 -2.65 -4.42 -6.93
CA GLY A 54 -1.78 -5.23 -7.80
C GLY A 54 -2.44 -5.77 -9.08
N ARG A 55 -3.40 -6.71 -8.95
CA ARG A 55 -4.03 -7.37 -10.11
C ARG A 55 -4.83 -6.44 -11.04
N PHE A 56 -5.20 -5.25 -10.57
CA PHE A 56 -6.07 -4.32 -11.29
C PHE A 56 -5.33 -3.09 -11.82
N GLY A 57 -4.07 -2.90 -11.42
CA GLY A 57 -3.19 -1.87 -11.93
C GLY A 57 -2.28 -1.29 -10.87
N LEU A 58 -1.33 -0.46 -11.33
CA LEU A 58 -0.44 0.24 -10.42
C LEU A 58 -1.17 1.41 -9.76
N PRO A 59 -1.00 1.60 -8.44
CA PRO A 59 -1.43 2.82 -7.78
C PRO A 59 -0.64 4.01 -8.33
N LYS A 60 -1.28 5.18 -8.36
CA LYS A 60 -0.66 6.42 -8.84
C LYS A 60 -0.71 7.49 -7.76
N VAL A 61 0.33 8.31 -7.72
CA VAL A 61 0.42 9.49 -6.86
C VAL A 61 0.30 10.73 -7.73
N THR A 62 -0.48 11.69 -7.28
CA THR A 62 -0.63 13.02 -7.89
C THR A 62 -0.53 14.08 -6.81
N ASP A 63 0.24 15.13 -7.08
CA ASP A 63 0.22 16.34 -6.26
C ASP A 63 -0.96 17.23 -6.70
N GLU A 64 -1.93 17.42 -5.82
CA GLU A 64 -3.09 18.33 -6.03
C GLU A 64 -2.96 19.56 -5.10
N SER A 65 -1.74 19.97 -4.76
CA SER A 65 -1.50 21.13 -3.92
C SER A 65 -2.05 22.44 -4.50
N THR A 66 -2.62 23.25 -3.62
CA THR A 66 -2.94 24.65 -3.85
C THR A 66 -1.86 25.51 -3.20
N PRO A 67 -1.79 26.83 -3.48
CA PRO A 67 -0.82 27.71 -2.85
C PRO A 67 -0.87 27.71 -1.30
N ASP A 68 -2.04 27.39 -0.74
CA ASP A 68 -2.31 27.47 0.70
C ASP A 68 -2.29 26.08 1.39
N GLU A 69 -2.49 24.99 0.65
CA GLU A 69 -2.54 23.61 1.20
C GLU A 69 -1.88 22.60 0.26
N SER A 70 -0.94 21.80 0.78
CA SER A 70 -0.34 20.70 0.02
C SER A 70 -1.17 19.42 0.17
N CYS A 71 -1.80 18.98 -0.92
CA CYS A 71 -2.60 17.77 -0.97
C CYS A 71 -1.92 16.75 -1.86
N LEU A 72 -1.74 15.53 -1.34
CA LEU A 72 -1.22 14.41 -2.12
C LEU A 72 -2.30 13.36 -2.27
N VAL A 73 -2.60 13.00 -3.52
CA VAL A 73 -3.65 12.06 -3.85
C VAL A 73 -3.06 10.77 -4.36
N ILE A 74 -3.51 9.66 -3.78
CA ILE A 74 -3.19 8.30 -4.19
C ILE A 74 -4.45 7.69 -4.80
N VAL A 75 -4.36 7.19 -6.03
CA VAL A 75 -5.44 6.46 -6.69
C VAL A 75 -4.99 5.03 -6.94
N ALA A 76 -5.68 4.07 -6.34
CA ALA A 76 -5.38 2.65 -6.40
C ALA A 76 -6.54 1.89 -7.06
N PRO A 77 -6.37 1.29 -8.25
CA PRO A 77 -7.41 0.47 -8.87
C PRO A 77 -7.60 -0.83 -8.08
N VAL A 78 -8.79 -1.17 -7.61
CA VAL A 78 -9.02 -2.33 -6.71
C VAL A 78 -10.11 -3.30 -7.19
N GLY A 79 -10.62 -3.10 -8.40
CA GLY A 79 -11.69 -3.93 -8.95
C GLY A 79 -11.81 -3.85 -10.46
N ILE A 80 -12.73 -4.65 -11.00
CA ILE A 80 -13.13 -4.61 -12.41
C ILE A 80 -14.03 -3.37 -12.62
N PHE A 81 -14.11 -2.85 -13.85
CA PHE A 81 -14.94 -1.68 -14.21
C PHE A 81 -14.49 -0.36 -13.57
N ASN A 82 -13.18 -0.08 -13.57
CA ASN A 82 -12.58 1.17 -13.07
C ASN A 82 -12.86 1.47 -11.59
N GLN A 83 -13.12 0.44 -10.78
CA GLN A 83 -13.20 0.59 -9.33
C GLN A 83 -11.84 0.96 -8.77
N SER A 84 -11.79 2.04 -8.00
CA SER A 84 -10.57 2.52 -7.35
C SER A 84 -10.84 3.01 -5.95
N ILE A 85 -9.80 2.98 -5.13
CA ILE A 85 -9.72 3.68 -3.86
C ILE A 85 -8.90 4.94 -4.10
N ARG A 86 -9.44 6.08 -3.72
CA ARG A 86 -8.77 7.38 -3.70
C ARG A 86 -8.47 7.75 -2.25
N LEU A 87 -7.21 8.01 -1.96
CA LEU A 87 -6.73 8.45 -0.66
C LEU A 87 -6.11 9.83 -0.81
N THR A 88 -6.67 10.84 -0.16
CA THR A 88 -6.18 12.22 -0.18
C THR A 88 -5.52 12.53 1.15
N LEU A 89 -4.22 12.84 1.13
CA LEU A 89 -3.41 13.16 2.30
C LEU A 89 -3.26 14.68 2.43
N GLN A 90 -3.59 15.25 3.58
CA GLN A 90 -3.44 16.67 3.85
C GLN A 90 -2.08 16.97 4.45
N ASN A 91 -1.25 17.77 3.77
CA ASN A 91 0.08 18.19 4.22
C ASN A 91 0.95 17.05 4.78
N PRO A 92 1.17 15.95 4.04
CA PRO A 92 1.87 14.77 4.57
C PRO A 92 3.34 15.07 4.87
N VAL A 93 3.77 14.97 6.13
CA VAL A 93 5.18 15.14 6.54
C VAL A 93 5.74 13.80 7.02
N GLU A 94 6.94 13.44 6.55
CA GLU A 94 7.64 12.22 6.96
C GLU A 94 7.80 12.15 8.49
N GLY A 95 7.52 10.98 9.06
CA GLY A 95 7.55 10.71 10.49
C GLY A 95 6.35 11.25 11.27
N THR A 96 5.31 11.74 10.59
CA THR A 96 4.12 12.33 11.25
C THR A 96 2.82 11.71 10.77
N THR A 97 1.76 11.89 11.57
CA THR A 97 0.39 11.57 11.20
C THR A 97 -0.29 12.80 10.62
N CYS A 98 -0.96 12.65 9.48
CA CYS A 98 -1.80 13.66 8.87
C CYS A 98 -3.24 13.19 8.71
N ALA A 99 -4.15 14.14 8.54
CA ALA A 99 -5.53 13.84 8.18
C ALA A 99 -5.61 13.35 6.73
N CYS A 100 -6.50 12.40 6.48
CA CYS A 100 -6.76 11.92 5.13
C CYS A 100 -8.26 11.74 4.85
N THR A 101 -8.63 11.77 3.58
CA THR A 101 -9.96 11.39 3.09
C THR A 101 -9.83 10.13 2.26
N ILE A 102 -10.67 9.14 2.52
CA ILE A 102 -10.69 7.85 1.82
C ILE A 102 -12.01 7.75 1.07
N GLU A 103 -11.92 7.55 -0.24
CA GLU A 103 -13.07 7.38 -1.12
C GLU A 103 -12.95 6.06 -1.88
N SER A 104 -14.00 5.24 -1.89
CA SER A 104 -14.04 4.03 -2.71
C SER A 104 -15.42 3.81 -3.30
N ALA A 105 -15.47 3.37 -4.55
CA ALA A 105 -16.72 3.03 -5.21
C ALA A 105 -17.35 1.75 -4.60
N PRO A 106 -18.69 1.66 -4.45
CA PRO A 106 -19.66 2.65 -4.90
C PRO A 106 -19.96 3.80 -3.92
N ASP A 107 -19.84 3.66 -2.59
CA ASP A 107 -20.40 4.66 -1.64
C ASP A 107 -19.60 4.88 -0.34
N ILE A 108 -18.29 4.63 -0.34
CA ILE A 108 -17.47 4.92 0.83
C ILE A 108 -16.81 6.28 0.63
N ARG A 109 -17.12 7.21 1.52
CA ARG A 109 -16.36 8.45 1.71
C ARG A 109 -16.24 8.70 3.19
N GLU A 110 -15.04 8.61 3.73
CA GLU A 110 -14.78 8.75 5.14
C GLU A 110 -13.50 9.55 5.41
N THR A 111 -13.43 10.15 6.59
CA THR A 111 -12.23 10.80 7.10
C THR A 111 -11.41 9.79 7.89
N GLY A 112 -10.10 9.84 7.73
CA GLY A 112 -9.16 9.00 8.43
C GLY A 112 -7.88 9.73 8.79
N GLN A 113 -6.90 8.96 9.21
CA GLN A 113 -5.55 9.42 9.49
C GLN A 113 -4.55 8.55 8.74
N ALA A 114 -3.46 9.16 8.28
CA ALA A 114 -2.35 8.46 7.66
C ALA A 114 -1.05 8.81 8.37
N PHE A 115 -0.26 7.79 8.71
CA PHE A 115 1.09 7.96 9.20
C PHE A 115 2.06 7.82 8.03
N ILE A 116 2.88 8.85 7.80
CA ILE A 116 3.82 8.89 6.70
C ILE A 116 5.16 8.36 7.18
N THR A 117 5.44 7.09 6.88
CA THR A 117 6.72 6.47 7.22
C THR A 117 7.87 7.07 6.40
N ARG A 118 7.60 7.41 5.13
CA ARG A 118 8.62 7.95 4.23
C ARG A 118 8.02 8.89 3.19
N ARG A 119 8.65 10.05 2.97
CA ARG A 119 8.35 10.99 1.87
C ARG A 119 9.66 11.63 1.40
N ARG A 120 10.53 10.84 0.77
CA ARG A 120 11.86 11.28 0.31
C ARG A 120 12.19 10.76 -1.08
N GLY A 121 12.71 11.65 -1.93
CA GLY A 121 12.97 11.33 -3.34
C GLY A 121 11.67 10.92 -4.02
N GLN A 122 11.68 9.84 -4.80
CA GLN A 122 10.46 9.33 -5.45
C GLN A 122 9.61 8.45 -4.53
N VAL A 123 10.08 8.05 -3.35
CA VAL A 123 9.37 7.10 -2.51
C VAL A 123 8.39 7.80 -1.56
N LEU A 124 7.15 7.31 -1.55
CA LEU A 124 6.11 7.66 -0.59
C LEU A 124 5.56 6.39 0.05
N SER A 125 5.71 6.25 1.36
CA SER A 125 5.28 5.07 2.09
C SER A 125 4.58 5.47 3.39
N GLY A 126 3.59 4.67 3.80
CA GLY A 126 2.84 4.94 5.01
C GLY A 126 1.72 3.96 5.26
N THR A 127 1.03 4.19 6.37
CA THR A 127 -0.16 3.46 6.78
C THR A 127 -1.33 4.41 6.93
N PHE A 128 -2.56 3.93 6.81
CA PHE A 128 -3.75 4.74 6.98
C PHE A 128 -4.91 3.93 7.55
N SER A 129 -5.82 4.64 8.21
CA SER A 129 -7.04 4.07 8.77
C SER A 129 -8.14 5.11 8.85
N GLY A 130 -9.36 4.71 8.57
CA GLY A 130 -10.60 5.46 8.79
C GLY A 130 -11.53 4.70 9.72
N GLU A 131 -12.83 4.86 9.51
CA GLU A 131 -13.87 4.18 10.29
C GLU A 131 -14.07 2.75 9.80
N ARG A 132 -14.33 2.57 8.50
CA ARG A 132 -14.54 1.26 7.86
C ARG A 132 -13.27 0.72 7.24
N VAL A 133 -12.37 1.60 6.81
CA VAL A 133 -11.09 1.21 6.22
C VAL A 133 -10.06 1.04 7.34
N THR A 134 -9.65 -0.19 7.59
CA THR A 134 -8.64 -0.52 8.61
C THR A 134 -7.37 -1.07 7.96
N GLU A 135 -6.25 -0.98 8.70
CA GLU A 135 -4.96 -1.59 8.32
C GLU A 135 -4.48 -1.24 6.89
N GLY A 136 -4.72 0.00 6.45
CA GLY A 136 -4.27 0.49 5.16
C GLY A 136 -2.76 0.66 5.12
N ARG A 137 -2.12 0.27 4.01
CA ARG A 137 -0.69 0.44 3.75
C ARG A 137 -0.44 0.77 2.28
N PHE A 138 0.51 1.67 2.05
CA PHE A 138 1.00 2.00 0.72
C PHE A 138 2.52 2.14 0.71
N ASP A 139 3.13 1.74 -0.40
CA ASP A 139 4.54 1.94 -0.69
C ASP A 139 4.70 2.21 -2.20
N LEU A 140 4.88 3.47 -2.54
CA LEU A 140 4.64 4.01 -3.88
C LEU A 140 5.87 4.73 -4.43
N LEU A 141 6.07 4.60 -5.74
CA LEU A 141 6.93 5.48 -6.50
C LEU A 141 6.14 6.63 -7.10
N ARG A 142 6.64 7.84 -6.89
CA ARG A 142 6.18 9.09 -7.48
C ARG A 142 6.82 9.26 -8.85
N THR A 143 6.09 8.87 -9.89
CA THR A 143 6.53 8.94 -11.29
C THR A 143 6.46 10.36 -11.86
N ASP A 144 5.89 11.30 -11.12
CA ASP A 144 5.70 12.72 -11.45
C ASP A 144 6.87 13.62 -11.02
N LEU A 145 7.90 13.08 -10.37
CA LEU A 145 9.19 13.76 -10.26
C LEU A 145 9.94 13.58 -11.59
N ASP A 146 9.55 14.37 -12.58
CA ASP A 146 10.36 14.63 -13.76
C ASP A 146 11.79 14.92 -13.30
N LEU A 147 12.69 13.97 -13.54
CA LEU A 147 14.09 14.31 -13.74
C LEU A 147 14.07 15.18 -14.98
N GLY A 148 14.14 16.50 -14.76
CA GLY A 148 14.09 17.49 -15.82
C GLY A 148 14.91 17.03 -17.01
N GLU A 149 14.31 17.10 -18.20
CA GLU A 149 14.97 16.82 -19.46
C GLU A 149 16.35 17.47 -19.44
N VAL A 150 17.41 16.65 -19.44
CA VAL A 150 18.77 17.13 -19.68
C VAL A 150 18.75 17.65 -21.11
N PRO A 151 19.00 18.96 -21.35
CA PRO A 151 19.04 19.46 -22.71
C PRO A 151 20.18 18.75 -23.43
N VAL A 152 19.86 18.12 -24.56
CA VAL A 152 20.85 17.60 -25.49
C VAL A 152 21.41 18.81 -26.24
N GLU A 153 22.63 19.22 -25.90
CA GLU A 153 23.44 20.12 -26.75
C GLU A 153 23.91 19.39 -28.01
#